data_AF-A0AA46I5P8-F1
#
_entry.id   AF-A0AA46I5P8-F1
#
_cell.length_a   1.000
_cell.length_b   1.000
_cell.length_c   1.000
_cell.angle_alpha   90.00
_cell.angle_beta   90.00
_cell.angle_gamma   90.00
#
_symmetry.space_group_name_H-M   'P 1'
#
loop_
_entity.id
_entity.type
_entity.pdbx_description
1 polymer ?
#
loop_
_entity_poly.entity_id
_entity_poly.type
_entity_poly.pdbx_seq_one_letter_code
_entity_poly.pdbx_strand_id
1 'polypeptide(L)'
;MNNVVYLSLGSNLDNPIYNLIQAFEYISKLKNTKILKISDFYKTEPYGNITQDNFINCCIKIETSLLPFELLKEINKIEEEKMGRKREIKWGPRNIDIDIIFYENLKIETNKLTIPHKEYKKRNFVLYPLLDIIDNKNKIIPFIKQAKGNIEKYNYPKKILISSCLMGNRCKYNGGHNYRYLYSRLLKFDFLQVCPETFGELKIPRPPAEIQNNNKVIDKTGKDVTTNFINGARKTLDIANKNNCEIAILKSKSPSCGYREIYDGSFSGKLIKGNGITTIFLLKENFKIISS
;
A
#
# COMPACT_ATOMS: atom_id res chain seq x y z
N MET A 1 -26.13 4.85 2.15
CA MET A 1 -25.54 5.90 1.29
C MET A 1 -24.04 5.88 1.49
N ASN A 2 -23.26 6.13 0.45
CA ASN A 2 -21.82 6.28 0.58
C ASN A 2 -21.48 7.74 0.87
N ASN A 3 -20.49 7.96 1.72
CA ASN A 3 -20.04 9.27 2.16
C ASN A 3 -18.61 9.52 1.68
N VAL A 4 -18.35 10.72 1.19
CA VAL A 4 -17.03 11.24 0.88
C VAL A 4 -16.32 11.65 2.17
N VAL A 5 -15.14 11.07 2.38
CA VAL A 5 -14.30 11.31 3.55
C VAL A 5 -12.89 11.68 3.08
N TYR A 6 -12.29 12.65 3.75
CA TYR A 6 -10.90 13.05 3.52
C TYR A 6 -10.06 12.62 4.71
N LEU A 7 -9.06 11.77 4.45
CA LEU A 7 -8.12 11.28 5.45
C LEU A 7 -6.75 11.92 5.22
N SER A 8 -6.08 12.32 6.28
CA SER A 8 -4.67 12.71 6.27
C SER A 8 -3.84 11.54 6.77
N LEU A 9 -2.75 11.21 6.06
CA LEU A 9 -1.84 10.14 6.43
C LEU A 9 -0.41 10.67 6.57
N GLY A 10 0.32 10.19 7.57
CA GLY A 10 1.71 10.55 7.81
C GLY A 10 2.55 9.38 8.31
N SER A 11 3.80 9.27 7.86
CA SER A 11 4.77 8.29 8.35
C SER A 11 6.18 8.89 8.38
N ASN A 12 6.99 8.53 9.37
CA ASN A 12 8.41 8.88 9.42
C ASN A 12 9.35 7.73 9.81
N LEU A 13 8.82 6.56 10.19
CA LEU A 13 9.63 5.44 10.65
C LEU A 13 9.98 4.45 9.52
N ASP A 14 11.23 4.02 9.48
CA ASP A 14 11.84 3.09 8.51
C ASP A 14 11.68 3.51 7.04
N ASN A 15 10.57 3.12 6.40
CA ASN A 15 10.28 3.38 5.00
C ASN A 15 8.88 4.00 4.85
N PRO A 16 8.78 5.34 4.91
CA PRO A 16 7.49 6.02 4.89
C PRO A 16 6.63 5.74 3.65
N ILE A 17 7.25 5.63 2.47
CA ILE A 17 6.52 5.32 1.22
C ILE A 17 5.93 3.91 1.27
N TYR A 18 6.72 2.93 1.71
CA TYR A 18 6.21 1.57 1.93
C TYR A 18 5.04 1.55 2.92
N ASN A 19 5.16 2.28 4.03
CA ASN A 19 4.10 2.34 5.04
C ASN A 19 2.82 2.97 4.48
N LEU A 20 2.93 4.09 3.76
CA LEU A 20 1.78 4.76 3.14
C LEU A 20 1.09 3.87 2.10
N ILE A 21 1.84 3.19 1.22
CA ILE A 21 1.25 2.28 0.23
C ILE A 21 0.56 1.09 0.92
N GLN A 22 1.14 0.54 1.99
CA GLN A 22 0.48 -0.50 2.78
C GLN A 22 -0.81 0.00 3.43
N ALA A 23 -0.81 1.22 3.99
CA ALA A 23 -2.00 1.83 4.57
C ALA A 23 -3.11 1.97 3.51
N PHE A 24 -2.79 2.43 2.30
CA PHE A 24 -3.75 2.50 1.21
C PHE A 24 -4.29 1.13 0.83
N GLU A 25 -3.46 0.09 0.83
CA GLU A 25 -3.91 -1.27 0.59
C GLU A 25 -4.90 -1.75 1.64
N TYR A 26 -4.63 -1.56 2.92
CA TYR A 26 -5.56 -1.91 3.99
C TYR A 26 -6.86 -1.11 3.91
N ILE A 27 -6.78 0.21 3.67
CA ILE A 27 -7.96 1.08 3.51
C ILE A 27 -8.80 0.63 2.30
N SER A 28 -8.16 0.26 1.18
CA SER A 28 -8.87 -0.22 -0.02
C SER A 28 -9.59 -1.56 0.17
N LYS A 29 -9.25 -2.30 1.23
CA LYS A 29 -9.83 -3.59 1.60
C LYS A 29 -10.92 -3.45 2.68
N LEU A 30 -11.15 -2.25 3.22
CA LEU A 30 -12.24 -2.00 4.16
C LEU A 30 -13.59 -2.19 3.47
N LYS A 31 -14.58 -2.67 4.24
CA LYS A 31 -15.93 -2.93 3.75
C LYS A 31 -16.52 -1.67 3.12
N ASN A 32 -17.09 -1.82 1.91
CA ASN A 32 -17.76 -0.76 1.16
C ASN A 32 -16.96 0.55 1.10
N THR A 33 -15.63 0.46 0.99
CA THR A 33 -14.74 1.62 1.00
C THR A 33 -13.90 1.62 -0.27
N LYS A 34 -13.80 2.78 -0.91
CA LYS A 34 -13.03 2.98 -2.14
C LYS A 34 -12.19 4.24 -2.03
N ILE A 35 -10.93 4.15 -2.41
CA ILE A 35 -10.09 5.34 -2.58
C ILE A 35 -10.42 5.96 -3.94
N LEU A 36 -10.81 7.23 -3.94
CA LEU A 36 -11.17 8.01 -5.12
C LEU A 36 -9.99 8.81 -5.67
N LYS A 37 -9.20 9.43 -4.77
CA LYS A 37 -8.02 10.25 -5.10
C LYS A 37 -6.97 10.13 -4.02
N ILE A 38 -5.71 10.28 -4.42
CA ILE A 38 -4.54 10.39 -3.55
C ILE A 38 -3.86 11.70 -3.95
N SER A 39 -3.50 12.53 -2.97
CA SER A 39 -2.72 13.75 -3.20
C SER A 39 -1.31 13.42 -3.69
N ASP A 40 -0.51 14.43 -3.99
CA ASP A 40 0.92 14.21 -4.05
C ASP A 40 1.47 13.96 -2.62
N PHE A 41 2.70 13.48 -2.53
CA PHE A 41 3.39 13.26 -1.26
C PHE A 41 4.17 14.51 -0.88
N TYR A 42 4.27 14.77 0.42
CA TYR A 42 4.92 15.96 0.94
C TYR A 42 5.82 15.61 2.11
N LYS A 43 7.05 16.12 2.08
CA LYS A 43 8.00 15.96 3.17
C LYS A 43 7.90 17.17 4.10
N THR A 44 7.85 16.92 5.40
CA THR A 44 7.73 17.96 6.42
C THR A 44 8.58 17.64 7.63
N GLU A 45 9.10 18.67 8.27
CA GLU A 45 9.77 18.55 9.56
C GLU A 45 8.80 18.04 10.64
N PRO A 46 9.29 17.26 11.62
CA PRO A 46 8.47 16.80 12.73
C PRO A 46 7.99 17.98 13.58
N TYR A 47 6.83 17.80 14.21
CA TYR A 47 6.29 18.80 15.13
C TYR A 47 6.76 18.53 16.56
N GLY A 48 7.20 19.58 17.27
CA GLY A 48 7.65 19.50 18.66
C GLY A 48 9.17 19.42 18.83
N ASN A 49 9.64 19.33 20.07
CA ASN A 49 11.07 19.39 20.42
C ASN A 49 11.75 18.01 20.46
N ILE A 50 11.26 17.04 19.68
CA ILE A 50 11.82 15.68 19.62
C ILE A 50 12.60 15.54 18.32
N THR A 51 13.90 15.29 18.40
CA THR A 51 14.74 14.94 17.25
C THR A 51 14.26 13.63 16.65
N GLN A 52 13.77 13.69 15.41
CA GLN A 52 13.29 12.53 14.66
C GLN A 52 13.34 12.83 13.16
N ASP A 53 13.25 11.78 12.35
CA ASP A 53 13.21 11.91 10.90
C ASP A 53 11.98 12.68 10.41
N ASN A 54 12.15 13.31 9.25
CA ASN A 54 11.09 14.02 8.56
C ASN A 54 9.92 13.08 8.21
N PHE A 55 8.70 13.61 8.31
CA PHE A 55 7.50 12.90 7.89
C PHE A 55 7.31 13.00 6.39
N ILE A 56 6.80 11.92 5.80
CA ILE A 56 6.11 11.95 4.51
C ILE A 56 4.61 11.92 4.78
N ASN A 57 3.92 12.95 4.30
CA ASN A 57 2.49 13.14 4.48
C ASN A 57 1.77 13.17 3.12
N CYS A 58 0.52 12.74 3.14
CA CYS A 58 -0.41 12.86 2.02
C CYS A 58 -1.84 12.92 2.54
N CYS A 59 -2.80 13.21 1.66
CA CYS A 59 -4.20 13.04 1.93
C CYS A 59 -4.83 12.12 0.89
N ILE A 60 -5.88 11.40 1.29
CA ILE A 60 -6.70 10.61 0.38
C ILE A 60 -8.17 11.01 0.49
N LYS A 61 -8.84 11.00 -0.65
CA LYS A 61 -10.30 11.10 -0.75
C LYS A 61 -10.83 9.70 -0.87
N ILE A 62 -11.67 9.28 0.06
CA ILE A 62 -12.35 7.99 0.02
C ILE A 62 -13.86 8.17 -0.08
N GLU A 63 -14.52 7.15 -0.56
CA GLU A 63 -15.95 6.95 -0.49
C GLU A 63 -16.20 5.73 0.40
N THR A 64 -17.05 5.84 1.42
CA THR A 64 -17.34 4.73 2.34
C THR A 64 -18.77 4.73 2.87
N SER A 65 -19.32 3.55 3.12
CA SER A 65 -20.60 3.39 3.83
C SER A 65 -20.45 3.23 5.34
N LEU A 66 -19.23 3.18 5.88
CA LEU A 66 -18.97 3.02 7.32
C LEU A 66 -19.29 4.31 8.07
N LEU A 67 -20.02 4.24 9.17
CA LEU A 67 -20.30 5.41 10.01
C LEU A 67 -19.00 6.01 10.58
N PRO A 68 -18.98 7.30 10.97
CA PRO A 68 -17.74 7.97 11.43
C PRO A 68 -16.97 7.23 12.53
N PHE A 69 -17.68 6.69 13.53
CA PHE A 69 -17.06 5.93 14.62
C PHE A 69 -16.64 4.51 14.20
N GLU A 70 -17.32 3.90 13.23
CA GLU A 70 -16.92 2.61 12.66
C GLU A 70 -15.64 2.78 11.82
N LEU A 71 -15.59 3.82 10.99
CA LEU A 71 -14.39 4.15 10.23
C LEU A 71 -13.20 4.44 11.15
N LEU A 72 -13.41 5.22 12.23
CA LEU A 72 -12.37 5.45 13.23
C LEU A 72 -11.86 4.15 13.85
N LYS A 73 -12.77 3.22 14.19
CA LYS A 73 -12.39 1.90 14.73
C LYS A 73 -11.57 1.09 13.74
N GLU A 74 -11.96 1.05 12.47
CA GLU A 74 -11.21 0.34 11.43
C GLU A 74 -9.84 0.98 11.16
N ILE A 75 -9.76 2.32 11.18
CA ILE A 75 -8.48 3.04 11.09
C ILE A 75 -7.56 2.66 12.25
N ASN A 76 -8.04 2.70 13.49
CA ASN A 76 -7.22 2.32 14.65
C ASN A 76 -6.70 0.88 14.55
N LYS A 77 -7.54 -0.06 14.08
CA LYS A 77 -7.10 -1.44 13.81
C LYS A 77 -6.00 -1.52 12.75
N ILE A 78 -6.09 -0.72 11.68
CA ILE A 78 -5.04 -0.66 10.66
C ILE A 78 -3.72 -0.21 11.30
N GLU A 79 -3.75 0.88 12.07
CA GLU A 79 -2.56 1.42 12.72
C GLU A 79 -1.95 0.41 13.70
N GLU A 80 -2.75 -0.11 14.64
CA GLU A 80 -2.28 -0.88 15.79
C GLU A 80 -2.07 -2.36 15.44
N GLU A 81 -3.08 -3.03 14.87
CA GLU A 81 -3.04 -4.48 14.65
C GLU A 81 -2.35 -4.86 13.33
N LYS A 82 -2.53 -4.06 12.26
CA LYS A 82 -2.01 -4.42 10.92
C LYS A 82 -0.63 -3.85 10.66
N MET A 83 -0.36 -2.64 11.14
CA MET A 83 0.89 -1.95 10.89
C MET A 83 1.80 -1.90 12.12
N GLY A 84 1.28 -2.15 13.33
CA GLY A 84 2.08 -2.26 14.55
C GLY A 84 2.43 -0.92 15.21
N ARG A 85 1.59 0.10 15.06
CA ARG A 85 1.78 1.41 15.68
C ARG A 85 1.73 1.26 17.20
N LYS A 86 2.78 1.69 17.90
CA LYS A 86 2.83 1.76 19.36
C LYS A 86 2.75 3.21 19.84
N ARG A 87 1.83 3.51 20.75
CA ARG A 87 1.60 4.88 21.28
C ARG A 87 2.41 5.10 22.57
N GLU A 88 3.74 4.97 22.48
CA GLU A 88 4.63 5.04 23.65
C GLU A 88 5.00 6.49 24.02
N ILE A 89 5.28 7.35 23.04
CA ILE A 89 5.72 8.74 23.26
C ILE A 89 4.77 9.72 22.55
N LYS A 90 4.30 10.73 23.28
CA LYS A 90 3.50 11.82 22.70
C LYS A 90 4.32 12.54 21.64
N TRP A 91 3.81 12.58 20.41
CA TRP A 91 4.47 13.14 19.21
C TRP A 91 5.74 12.40 18.75
N GLY A 92 5.96 11.17 19.20
CA GLY A 92 7.09 10.36 18.76
C GLY A 92 6.99 9.88 17.30
N PRO A 93 8.06 9.23 16.81
CA PRO A 93 8.07 8.55 15.51
C PRO A 93 6.96 7.53 15.39
N ARG A 94 6.45 7.34 14.18
CA ARG A 94 5.40 6.35 13.89
C ARG A 94 5.53 5.80 12.48
N ASN A 95 5.23 4.52 12.39
CA ASN A 95 5.03 3.78 11.14
C ASN A 95 3.89 4.36 10.31
N ILE A 96 2.78 4.78 10.93
CA ILE A 96 1.65 5.41 10.25
C ILE A 96 0.80 6.21 11.25
N ASP A 97 0.19 7.28 10.78
CA ASP A 97 -0.85 8.07 11.44
C ASP A 97 -1.94 8.33 10.42
N ILE A 98 -3.20 8.13 10.78
CA ILE A 98 -4.35 8.31 9.87
C ILE A 98 -5.43 9.11 10.61
N ASP A 99 -5.61 10.36 10.19
CA ASP A 99 -6.60 11.28 10.78
C ASP A 99 -7.79 11.48 9.83
N ILE A 100 -9.01 11.39 10.37
CA ILE A 100 -10.23 11.80 9.65
C ILE A 100 -10.33 13.33 9.67
N ILE A 101 -10.15 13.98 8.53
CA ILE A 101 -10.18 15.45 8.45
C ILE A 101 -11.58 15.97 8.19
N PHE A 102 -12.25 15.44 7.17
CA PHE A 102 -13.64 15.78 6.81
C PHE A 102 -14.41 14.51 6.57
N TYR A 103 -15.68 14.51 6.96
CA TYR A 103 -16.63 13.45 6.66
C TYR A 103 -17.90 14.14 6.17
N GLU A 104 -18.07 14.21 4.85
CA GLU A 104 -19.11 15.02 4.22
C GLU A 104 -19.16 16.45 4.80
N ASN A 105 -20.36 16.92 5.14
CA ASN A 105 -20.62 18.17 5.85
C ASN A 105 -20.90 17.96 7.34
N LEU A 106 -20.55 16.79 7.89
CA LEU A 106 -20.82 16.49 9.29
C LEU A 106 -19.98 17.38 10.22
N LYS A 107 -20.61 17.76 11.34
CA LYS A 107 -19.95 18.33 12.50
C LYS A 107 -20.13 17.37 13.66
N ILE A 108 -19.03 16.84 14.16
CA ILE A 108 -18.99 15.95 15.31
C ILE A 108 -18.01 16.55 16.31
N GLU A 109 -18.44 16.72 17.55
CA GLU A 109 -17.59 17.18 18.63
C GLU A 109 -17.83 16.31 19.85
N THR A 110 -16.96 15.31 20.00
CA THR A 110 -16.99 14.38 21.14
C THR A 110 -15.57 14.20 21.67
N ASN A 111 -15.43 13.59 22.85
CA ASN A 111 -14.13 13.21 23.40
C ASN A 111 -13.36 12.19 22.55
N LYS A 112 -14.06 11.39 21.73
CA LYS A 112 -13.46 10.33 20.89
C LYS A 112 -13.16 10.77 19.47
N LEU A 113 -13.98 11.67 18.91
CA LEU A 113 -13.90 12.08 17.51
C LEU A 113 -14.34 13.53 17.35
N THR A 114 -13.54 14.30 16.62
CA THR A 114 -13.85 15.67 16.21
C THR A 114 -13.78 15.78 14.69
N ILE A 115 -14.88 16.15 14.05
CA ILE A 115 -15.00 16.36 12.60
C ILE A 115 -15.64 17.74 12.37
N PRO A 116 -15.04 18.62 11.55
CA PRO A 116 -13.70 18.50 10.98
C PRO A 116 -12.60 18.40 12.03
N HIS A 117 -11.47 17.78 11.70
CA HIS A 117 -10.37 17.61 12.66
C HIS A 117 -9.89 18.96 13.25
N LYS A 118 -10.02 19.17 14.56
CA LYS A 118 -9.82 20.48 15.22
C LYS A 118 -8.58 21.30 14.80
N GLU A 119 -7.45 20.65 14.53
CA GLU A 119 -6.19 21.34 14.19
C GLU A 119 -5.90 21.39 12.68
N TYR A 120 -6.78 20.93 11.79
CA TYR A 120 -6.47 20.84 10.35
C TYR A 120 -6.07 22.19 9.74
N LYS A 121 -6.70 23.28 10.19
CA LYS A 121 -6.46 24.66 9.73
C LYS A 121 -5.08 25.20 10.09
N LYS A 122 -4.37 24.56 11.02
CA LYS A 122 -3.09 25.06 11.57
C LYS A 122 -1.89 24.33 10.97
N ARG A 123 -2.10 23.33 10.10
CA ARG A 123 -1.08 22.35 9.70
C ARG A 123 -0.90 22.31 8.18
N ASN A 124 0.24 22.81 7.69
CA ASN A 124 0.53 22.79 6.26
C ASN A 124 0.62 21.37 5.70
N PHE A 125 1.13 20.41 6.47
CA PHE A 125 1.18 19.00 6.11
C PHE A 125 -0.19 18.34 5.91
N VAL A 126 -1.29 19.01 6.31
CA VAL A 126 -2.67 18.60 6.01
C VAL A 126 -3.24 19.45 4.87
N LEU A 127 -3.07 20.77 4.94
CA LEU A 127 -3.69 21.71 4.00
C LEU A 127 -3.17 21.57 2.56
N TYR A 128 -1.86 21.44 2.36
CA TYR A 128 -1.27 21.31 1.02
C TYR A 128 -1.70 19.99 0.35
N PRO A 129 -1.57 18.81 0.98
CA PRO A 129 -2.09 17.59 0.37
C PRO A 129 -3.61 17.63 0.13
N LEU A 130 -4.40 18.29 1.00
CA LEU A 130 -5.83 18.45 0.75
C LEU A 130 -6.13 19.30 -0.48
N LEU A 131 -5.34 20.33 -0.80
CA LEU A 131 -5.53 21.16 -2.00
C LEU A 131 -5.49 20.36 -3.30
N ASP A 132 -4.76 19.24 -3.32
CA ASP A 132 -4.64 18.39 -4.51
C ASP A 132 -5.95 17.64 -4.80
N ILE A 133 -6.76 17.37 -3.77
CA ILE A 133 -7.86 16.40 -3.86
C ILE A 133 -9.23 16.92 -3.43
N ILE A 134 -9.28 18.04 -2.70
CA ILE A 134 -10.53 18.62 -2.21
C ILE A 134 -11.34 19.23 -3.37
N ASP A 135 -12.65 19.02 -3.36
CA ASP A 135 -13.50 19.49 -4.46
C ASP A 135 -13.67 21.02 -4.42
N ASN A 136 -13.79 21.61 -3.22
CA ASN A 136 -13.88 23.06 -3.03
C ASN A 136 -12.66 23.59 -2.28
N LYS A 137 -11.66 24.08 -3.02
CA LYS A 137 -10.41 24.64 -2.47
C LYS A 137 -10.62 25.89 -1.60
N ASN A 138 -11.68 26.67 -1.83
CA ASN A 138 -11.98 27.88 -1.05
C ASN A 138 -12.22 27.57 0.44
N LYS A 139 -12.59 26.32 0.77
CA LYS A 139 -12.74 25.84 2.15
C LYS A 139 -11.42 25.83 2.93
N ILE A 140 -10.28 25.79 2.25
CA ILE A 140 -8.97 25.61 2.88
C ILE A 140 -7.93 26.68 2.53
N ILE A 141 -8.03 27.32 1.36
CA ILE A 141 -7.11 28.38 0.90
C ILE A 141 -6.86 29.48 1.96
N PRO A 142 -7.89 30.01 2.66
CA PRO A 142 -7.68 31.08 3.64
C PRO A 142 -6.73 30.71 4.80
N PHE A 143 -6.58 29.42 5.09
CA PHE A 143 -5.78 28.96 6.24
C PHE A 143 -4.31 28.69 5.88
N ILE A 144 -3.96 28.58 4.60
CA ILE A 144 -2.61 28.17 4.16
C ILE A 144 -1.53 29.15 4.63
N LYS A 145 -1.78 30.46 4.51
CA LYS A 145 -0.81 31.49 4.92
C LYS A 145 -0.59 31.55 6.43
N GLN A 146 -1.56 31.05 7.21
CA GLN A 146 -1.54 31.12 8.69
C GLN A 146 -1.07 29.81 9.32
N ALA A 147 -1.11 28.71 8.59
CA ALA A 147 -0.73 27.40 9.05
C ALA A 147 0.79 27.25 9.17
N LYS A 148 1.22 26.41 10.13
CA LYS A 148 2.61 26.18 10.47
C LYS A 148 3.17 24.93 9.76
N GLY A 149 4.50 24.88 9.67
CA GLY A 149 5.28 23.77 9.17
C GLY A 149 5.79 24.02 7.75
N ASN A 150 7.10 23.90 7.59
CA ASN A 150 7.72 23.86 6.28
C ASN A 150 7.25 22.60 5.54
N ILE A 151 6.98 22.75 4.26
CA ILE A 151 6.47 21.67 3.44
C ILE A 151 7.09 21.72 2.05
N GLU A 152 7.61 20.58 1.61
CA GLU A 152 8.15 20.40 0.27
C GLU A 152 7.43 19.24 -0.40
N LYS A 153 7.19 19.35 -1.71
CA LYS A 153 6.66 18.24 -2.48
C LYS A 153 7.71 17.14 -2.55
N TYR A 154 7.33 15.92 -2.21
CA TYR A 154 8.20 14.76 -2.18
C TYR A 154 7.97 13.86 -3.39
N ASN A 155 8.99 13.72 -4.23
CA ASN A 155 9.01 12.78 -5.34
C ASN A 155 9.86 11.58 -4.93
N TYR A 156 9.25 10.39 -4.85
CA TYR A 156 10.00 9.18 -4.52
C TYR A 156 10.96 8.85 -5.68
N PRO A 157 12.28 8.78 -5.43
CA PRO A 157 13.27 8.77 -6.52
C PRO A 157 13.51 7.39 -7.13
N LYS A 158 13.00 6.31 -6.51
CA LYS A 158 13.27 4.93 -6.91
C LYS A 158 12.06 4.32 -7.60
N LYS A 159 12.31 3.29 -8.42
CA LYS A 159 11.23 2.47 -8.98
C LYS A 159 10.66 1.53 -7.93
N ILE A 160 9.38 1.21 -8.07
CA ILE A 160 8.70 0.21 -7.25
C ILE A 160 8.41 -1.00 -8.12
N LEU A 161 8.91 -2.17 -7.72
CA LEU A 161 8.64 -3.41 -8.40
C LEU A 161 7.16 -3.77 -8.23
N ILE A 162 6.45 -4.17 -9.28
CA ILE A 162 5.05 -4.58 -9.19
C ILE A 162 4.74 -5.82 -10.03
N SER A 163 3.93 -6.73 -9.50
CA SER A 163 3.37 -7.83 -10.29
C SER A 163 2.55 -7.29 -11.47
N SER A 164 2.95 -7.63 -12.70
CA SER A 164 2.36 -7.11 -13.94
C SER A 164 0.84 -7.33 -14.04
N CYS A 165 0.32 -8.40 -13.45
CA CYS A 165 -1.11 -8.67 -13.43
C CYS A 165 -1.93 -7.64 -12.62
N LEU A 166 -1.31 -6.98 -11.63
CA LEU A 166 -1.94 -5.91 -10.84
C LEU A 166 -2.15 -4.63 -11.66
N MET A 167 -1.33 -4.46 -12.72
CA MET A 167 -1.43 -3.36 -13.67
C MET A 167 -2.38 -3.66 -14.85
N GLY A 168 -2.99 -4.85 -14.88
CA GLY A 168 -3.96 -5.24 -15.92
C GLY A 168 -3.39 -6.14 -17.03
N ASN A 169 -2.10 -6.48 -16.99
CA ASN A 169 -1.52 -7.38 -17.99
C ASN A 169 -2.04 -8.81 -17.80
N ARG A 170 -2.41 -9.43 -18.93
CA ARG A 170 -2.99 -10.78 -19.00
C ARG A 170 -1.92 -11.88 -18.88
N CYS A 171 -1.21 -11.91 -17.75
CA CYS A 171 -0.07 -12.82 -17.53
C CYS A 171 -0.33 -13.96 -16.52
N LYS A 172 -1.54 -14.05 -15.96
CA LYS A 172 -1.93 -15.16 -15.07
C LYS A 172 -1.92 -16.49 -15.81
N TYR A 173 -1.89 -17.57 -15.05
CA TYR A 173 -1.95 -18.94 -15.59
C TYR A 173 -3.19 -19.16 -16.49
N ASN A 174 -4.31 -18.52 -16.17
CA ASN A 174 -5.55 -18.62 -16.95
C ASN A 174 -5.69 -17.55 -18.05
N GLY A 175 -4.64 -16.79 -18.37
CA GLY A 175 -4.71 -15.69 -19.34
C GLY A 175 -5.45 -14.42 -18.85
N GLY A 176 -5.86 -14.37 -17.58
CA GLY A 176 -6.46 -13.20 -16.97
C GLY A 176 -5.45 -12.23 -16.33
N HIS A 177 -5.97 -11.26 -15.58
CA HIS A 177 -5.20 -10.32 -14.76
C HIS A 177 -5.83 -10.16 -13.36
N ASN A 178 -5.23 -9.34 -12.49
CA ASN A 178 -5.76 -8.98 -11.17
C ASN A 178 -5.73 -7.45 -11.03
N TYR A 179 -6.35 -6.75 -11.98
CA TYR A 179 -6.20 -5.30 -12.10
C TYR A 179 -6.58 -4.59 -10.80
N ARG A 180 -5.68 -3.74 -10.30
CA ARG A 180 -5.87 -2.92 -9.10
C ARG A 180 -5.91 -1.46 -9.51
N TYR A 181 -7.07 -0.82 -9.36
CA TYR A 181 -7.27 0.60 -9.67
C TYR A 181 -6.31 1.50 -8.86
N LEU A 182 -6.03 1.13 -7.60
CA LEU A 182 -5.11 1.85 -6.71
C LEU A 182 -3.74 2.08 -7.37
N TYR A 183 -3.09 1.01 -7.85
CA TYR A 183 -1.75 1.12 -8.42
C TYR A 183 -1.73 1.68 -9.83
N SER A 184 -2.72 1.30 -10.64
CA SER A 184 -2.73 1.64 -12.06
C SER A 184 -3.22 3.05 -12.38
N ARG A 185 -3.98 3.69 -11.47
CA ARG A 185 -4.62 5.00 -11.72
C ARG A 185 -4.43 6.03 -10.63
N LEU A 186 -4.28 5.62 -9.37
CA LEU A 186 -4.21 6.56 -8.25
C LEU A 186 -2.79 6.89 -7.81
N LEU A 187 -1.92 5.88 -7.76
CA LEU A 187 -0.51 6.09 -7.43
C LEU A 187 0.29 6.49 -8.66
N LYS A 188 1.12 7.52 -8.51
CA LYS A 188 1.97 8.09 -9.56
C LYS A 188 3.45 7.72 -9.37
N PHE A 189 3.72 6.49 -8.94
CA PHE A 189 5.10 5.98 -8.84
C PHE A 189 5.57 5.43 -10.19
N ASP A 190 6.89 5.42 -10.40
CA ASP A 190 7.49 4.68 -11.50
C ASP A 190 7.49 3.18 -11.17
N PHE A 191 6.52 2.46 -11.75
CA PHE A 191 6.31 1.05 -11.50
C PHE A 191 7.07 0.17 -12.50
N LEU A 192 8.00 -0.64 -11.97
CA LEU A 192 8.69 -1.66 -12.74
C LEU A 192 7.89 -2.95 -12.75
N GLN A 193 7.18 -3.20 -13.85
CA GLN A 193 6.26 -4.33 -13.97
C GLN A 193 7.02 -5.64 -14.27
N VAL A 194 6.77 -6.68 -13.49
CA VAL A 194 7.39 -8.01 -13.66
C VAL A 194 6.37 -9.14 -13.57
N CYS A 195 6.61 -10.23 -14.30
CA CYS A 195 5.90 -11.49 -14.11
C CYS A 195 6.96 -12.60 -14.05
N PRO A 196 7.30 -13.08 -12.84
CA PRO A 196 8.35 -14.08 -12.69
C PRO A 196 8.07 -15.34 -13.50
N GLU A 197 6.81 -15.78 -13.59
CA GLU A 197 6.44 -16.97 -14.35
C GLU A 197 6.73 -16.84 -15.85
N THR A 198 6.50 -15.66 -16.46
CA THR A 198 6.82 -15.45 -17.89
C THR A 198 8.31 -15.26 -18.12
N PHE A 199 9.03 -14.64 -17.17
CA PHE A 199 10.49 -14.56 -17.23
C PHE A 199 11.13 -15.94 -17.09
N GLY A 200 10.47 -16.84 -16.36
CA GLY A 200 10.74 -18.27 -16.31
C GLY A 200 10.27 -19.06 -17.53
N GLU A 201 9.84 -18.40 -18.61
CA GLU A 201 9.43 -19.02 -19.89
C GLU A 201 8.18 -19.90 -19.82
N LEU A 202 7.34 -19.73 -18.79
CA LEU A 202 6.03 -20.39 -18.76
C LEU A 202 5.06 -19.69 -19.71
N LYS A 203 4.31 -20.49 -20.47
CA LYS A 203 3.29 -20.01 -21.41
C LYS A 203 2.10 -19.34 -20.71
N ILE A 204 1.31 -18.62 -21.51
CA ILE A 204 0.01 -18.08 -21.13
C ILE A 204 -1.00 -18.54 -22.21
N PRO A 205 -2.08 -19.27 -21.85
CA PRO A 205 -2.32 -19.87 -20.54
C PRO A 205 -1.36 -21.03 -20.23
N ARG A 206 -1.37 -21.49 -18.98
CA ARG A 206 -0.63 -22.65 -18.45
C ARG A 206 -1.43 -23.32 -17.33
N PRO A 207 -1.18 -24.60 -17.02
CA PRO A 207 -1.75 -25.22 -15.83
C PRO A 207 -1.40 -24.44 -14.56
N PRO A 208 -2.32 -24.35 -13.58
CA PRO A 208 -1.99 -23.77 -12.28
C PRO A 208 -0.92 -24.63 -11.59
N ALA A 209 -0.06 -23.99 -10.82
CA ALA A 209 1.01 -24.66 -10.07
C ALA A 209 1.02 -24.21 -8.62
N GLU A 210 1.43 -25.11 -7.74
CA GLU A 210 1.51 -24.88 -6.30
C GLU A 210 2.84 -25.42 -5.75
N ILE A 211 3.35 -24.77 -4.70
CA ILE A 211 4.54 -25.22 -3.99
C ILE A 211 4.13 -26.42 -3.12
N GLN A 212 4.80 -27.55 -3.30
CA GLN A 212 4.60 -28.77 -2.54
C GLN A 212 5.44 -28.77 -1.25
N ASN A 213 5.13 -29.68 -0.32
CA ASN A 213 5.85 -29.82 0.95
C ASN A 213 7.37 -30.07 0.82
N ASN A 214 7.83 -30.62 -0.31
CA ASN A 214 9.24 -30.83 -0.62
C ASN A 214 9.90 -29.62 -1.32
N ASN A 215 9.26 -28.45 -1.30
CA ASN A 215 9.67 -27.21 -1.97
C ASN A 215 9.73 -27.26 -3.50
N LYS A 216 9.23 -28.33 -4.13
CA LYS A 216 9.04 -28.35 -5.59
C LYS A 216 7.80 -27.57 -5.97
N VAL A 217 7.83 -26.95 -7.15
CA VAL A 217 6.65 -26.35 -7.77
C VAL A 217 6.11 -27.33 -8.79
N ILE A 218 4.97 -27.93 -8.47
CA ILE A 218 4.30 -28.92 -9.32
C ILE A 218 3.05 -28.28 -9.90
N ASP A 219 2.82 -28.49 -11.20
CA ASP A 219 1.59 -28.05 -11.84
C ASP A 219 0.47 -29.08 -11.69
N LYS A 220 -0.77 -28.68 -11.98
CA LYS A 220 -1.96 -29.55 -11.78
C LYS A 220 -1.95 -30.80 -12.67
N THR A 221 -1.06 -30.89 -13.65
CA THR A 221 -0.86 -32.09 -14.49
C THR A 221 0.17 -33.06 -13.90
N GLY A 222 0.81 -32.70 -12.78
CA GLY A 222 1.88 -33.48 -12.14
C GLY A 222 3.28 -33.13 -12.65
N LYS A 223 3.42 -32.13 -13.53
CA LYS A 223 4.72 -31.74 -14.07
C LYS A 223 5.51 -30.88 -13.08
N ASP A 224 6.78 -31.22 -12.89
CA ASP A 224 7.72 -30.39 -12.14
C ASP A 224 8.15 -29.19 -12.97
N VAL A 225 7.77 -27.99 -12.51
CA VAL A 225 8.08 -26.70 -13.15
C VAL A 225 8.98 -25.82 -12.26
N THR A 226 9.61 -26.41 -11.24
CA THR A 226 10.44 -25.71 -10.25
C THR A 226 11.50 -24.82 -10.90
N THR A 227 12.20 -25.33 -11.93
CA THR A 227 13.26 -24.59 -12.63
C THR A 227 12.75 -23.31 -13.27
N ASN A 228 11.54 -23.33 -13.85
CA ASN A 228 10.94 -22.14 -14.43
C ASN A 228 10.71 -21.06 -13.36
N PHE A 229 10.18 -21.45 -12.20
CA PHE A 229 9.92 -20.54 -11.08
C PHE A 229 11.20 -19.94 -10.50
N ILE A 230 12.26 -20.75 -10.34
CA ILE A 230 13.57 -20.29 -9.86
C ILE A 230 14.22 -19.33 -10.87
N ASN A 231 14.23 -19.67 -12.16
CA ASN A 231 14.79 -18.82 -13.21
C ASN A 231 14.03 -17.49 -13.31
N GLY A 232 12.71 -17.54 -13.20
CA GLY A 232 11.85 -16.37 -13.15
C GLY A 232 12.11 -15.47 -11.95
N ALA A 233 12.33 -16.06 -10.77
CA ALA A 233 12.70 -15.34 -9.55
C ALA A 233 14.08 -14.66 -9.68
N ARG A 234 15.09 -15.37 -10.18
CA ARG A 234 16.44 -14.82 -10.44
C ARG A 234 16.39 -13.62 -11.39
N LYS A 235 15.79 -13.79 -12.57
CA LYS A 235 15.64 -12.70 -13.55
C LYS A 235 14.89 -11.51 -12.95
N THR A 236 13.85 -11.76 -12.14
CA THR A 236 13.10 -10.69 -11.44
C THR A 236 13.98 -9.92 -10.47
N LEU A 237 14.77 -10.62 -9.64
CA LEU A 237 15.67 -10.00 -8.67
C LEU A 237 16.76 -9.19 -9.38
N ASP A 238 17.35 -9.72 -10.45
CA ASP A 238 18.37 -9.03 -11.24
C ASP A 238 17.82 -7.72 -11.83
N ILE A 239 16.60 -7.75 -12.38
CA ILE A 239 15.91 -6.57 -12.91
C ILE A 239 15.65 -5.55 -11.80
N ALA A 240 15.19 -5.99 -10.62
CA ALA A 240 14.91 -5.12 -9.49
C ALA A 240 16.18 -4.43 -8.97
N ASN A 241 17.27 -5.17 -8.80
CA ASN A 241 18.56 -4.66 -8.33
C ASN A 241 19.17 -3.68 -9.34
N LYS A 242 19.16 -3.99 -10.64
CA LYS A 242 19.63 -3.08 -11.70
C LYS A 242 18.87 -1.76 -11.76
N ASN A 243 17.64 -1.73 -11.25
CA ASN A 243 16.78 -0.54 -11.19
C ASN A 243 16.70 0.08 -9.79
N ASN A 244 17.55 -0.36 -8.84
CA ASN A 244 17.59 0.15 -7.46
C ASN A 244 16.22 0.13 -6.76
N CYS A 245 15.40 -0.90 -7.03
CA CYS A 245 14.12 -1.08 -6.35
C CYS A 245 14.35 -1.54 -4.91
N GLU A 246 13.51 -1.09 -3.98
CA GLU A 246 13.55 -1.53 -2.56
C GLU A 246 12.18 -2.03 -2.07
N ILE A 247 11.12 -1.65 -2.79
CA ILE A 247 9.74 -2.01 -2.49
C ILE A 247 9.24 -2.90 -3.63
N ALA A 248 8.57 -3.99 -3.27
CA ALA A 248 7.88 -4.85 -4.22
C ALA A 248 6.40 -5.04 -3.85
N ILE A 249 5.52 -4.73 -4.78
CA ILE A 249 4.08 -4.93 -4.69
C ILE A 249 3.75 -6.23 -5.44
N LEU A 250 3.46 -7.28 -4.68
CA LEU A 250 3.32 -8.63 -5.21
C LEU A 250 1.89 -9.14 -5.08
N LYS A 251 1.42 -9.85 -6.10
CA LYS A 251 0.10 -10.49 -6.08
C LYS A 251 0.08 -11.63 -5.06
N SER A 252 -0.88 -11.58 -4.14
CA SER A 252 -1.10 -12.56 -3.08
C SER A 252 -1.38 -13.99 -3.60
N LYS A 253 -1.10 -15.03 -2.80
CA LYS A 253 -1.48 -16.42 -3.10
C LYS A 253 -0.93 -16.96 -4.43
N SER A 254 0.27 -16.54 -4.84
CA SER A 254 0.95 -17.05 -6.03
C SER A 254 2.14 -17.93 -5.61
N PRO A 255 2.42 -19.04 -6.30
CA PRO A 255 3.68 -19.78 -6.12
C PRO A 255 4.93 -18.94 -6.42
N SER A 256 4.85 -17.87 -7.22
CA SER A 256 5.95 -16.90 -7.40
C SER A 256 5.87 -15.76 -6.39
N CYS A 257 4.72 -15.08 -6.33
CA CYS A 257 4.58 -13.75 -5.72
C CYS A 257 3.88 -13.74 -4.36
N GLY A 258 3.38 -14.89 -3.87
CA GLY A 258 2.69 -14.96 -2.58
C GLY A 258 3.60 -14.47 -1.44
N TYR A 259 3.05 -13.67 -0.53
CA TYR A 259 3.75 -13.20 0.66
C TYR A 259 2.91 -13.51 1.89
N ARG A 260 3.52 -14.21 2.86
CA ARG A 260 2.94 -14.77 4.08
C ARG A 260 1.88 -15.85 3.89
N GLU A 261 1.26 -15.94 2.72
CA GLU A 261 0.23 -16.93 2.39
C GLU A 261 0.36 -17.46 0.95
N ILE A 262 0.32 -18.78 0.81
CA ILE A 262 0.33 -19.54 -0.45
C ILE A 262 -0.66 -20.72 -0.35
N TYR A 263 -0.97 -21.36 -1.48
CA TYR A 263 -1.76 -22.60 -1.48
C TYR A 263 -0.94 -23.77 -0.93
N ASP A 264 -1.62 -24.77 -0.39
CA ASP A 264 -1.03 -25.89 0.35
C ASP A 264 -0.39 -27.00 -0.51
N GLY A 265 -0.43 -26.88 -1.84
CA GLY A 265 0.15 -27.87 -2.75
C GLY A 265 -0.84 -28.94 -3.20
N SER A 266 -1.98 -29.08 -2.52
CA SER A 266 -2.98 -30.12 -2.83
C SER A 266 -3.94 -29.74 -3.96
N PHE A 267 -3.89 -28.50 -4.46
CA PHE A 267 -4.89 -27.92 -5.37
C PHE A 267 -6.32 -27.89 -4.79
N SER A 268 -6.48 -28.02 -3.47
CA SER A 268 -7.77 -27.91 -2.77
C SER A 268 -8.25 -26.47 -2.62
N GLY A 269 -7.37 -25.49 -2.86
CA GLY A 269 -7.63 -24.07 -2.59
C GLY A 269 -7.37 -23.66 -1.13
N LYS A 270 -6.97 -24.60 -0.26
CA LYS A 270 -6.56 -24.30 1.12
C LYS A 270 -5.27 -23.50 1.13
N LEU A 271 -5.20 -22.54 2.04
CA LEU A 271 -4.07 -21.62 2.21
C LEU A 271 -3.26 -21.99 3.46
N ILE A 272 -1.95 -21.85 3.35
CA ILE A 272 -0.98 -22.05 4.43
C ILE A 272 -0.04 -20.85 4.53
N LYS A 273 0.60 -20.72 5.68
CA LYS A 273 1.68 -19.74 5.85
C LYS A 273 2.85 -20.12 4.96
N GLY A 274 3.29 -19.19 4.12
CA GLY A 274 4.41 -19.42 3.22
C GLY A 274 4.65 -18.26 2.26
N ASN A 275 5.74 -18.33 1.52
CA ASN A 275 6.12 -17.32 0.53
C ASN A 275 6.33 -17.98 -0.83
N GLY A 276 5.97 -17.28 -1.89
CA GLY A 276 6.31 -17.68 -3.25
C GLY A 276 7.80 -17.57 -3.52
N ILE A 277 8.28 -18.28 -4.55
CA ILE A 277 9.71 -18.40 -4.86
C ILE A 277 10.35 -17.02 -5.10
N THR A 278 9.69 -16.12 -5.85
CA THR A 278 10.20 -14.77 -6.08
C THR A 278 10.21 -13.94 -4.82
N THR A 279 9.16 -14.04 -4.00
CA THR A 279 9.11 -13.36 -2.70
C THR A 279 10.26 -13.78 -1.79
N ILE A 280 10.62 -15.06 -1.76
CA ILE A 280 11.77 -15.56 -0.98
C ILE A 280 13.08 -14.90 -1.45
N PHE A 281 13.29 -14.80 -2.77
CA PHE A 281 14.50 -14.17 -3.33
C PHE A 281 14.58 -12.68 -2.96
N LEU A 282 13.48 -11.94 -3.11
CA LEU A 282 13.43 -10.52 -2.77
C LEU A 282 13.64 -10.27 -1.26
N LEU A 283 13.05 -11.10 -0.39
CA LEU A 283 13.23 -10.98 1.06
C LEU A 283 14.68 -11.21 1.51
N LYS A 284 15.42 -12.12 0.85
CA LYS A 284 16.84 -12.34 1.13
C LYS A 284 17.70 -11.11 0.84
N GLU A 285 17.26 -10.28 -0.11
CA GLU A 285 17.88 -8.99 -0.47
C GLU A 285 17.19 -7.80 0.23
N ASN A 286 16.51 -8.04 1.35
CA ASN A 286 15.92 -7.00 2.21
C ASN A 286 14.81 -6.14 1.58
N PHE A 287 14.18 -6.58 0.49
CA PHE A 287 13.05 -5.87 -0.10
C PHE A 287 11.86 -5.79 0.88
N LYS A 288 11.18 -4.65 0.88
CA LYS A 288 9.90 -4.47 1.59
C LYS A 288 8.75 -4.93 0.70
N ILE A 289 8.02 -5.94 1.13
CA ILE A 289 6.99 -6.60 0.32
C ILE A 289 5.58 -6.16 0.73
N ILE A 290 4.79 -5.70 -0.24
CA ILE A 290 3.36 -5.42 -0.09
C ILE A 290 2.57 -6.52 -0.79
N SER A 291 1.70 -7.21 -0.06
CA SER A 291 0.82 -8.26 -0.61
C SER A 291 -0.51 -7.66 -1.07
N SER A 292 -0.78 -7.71 -2.37
CA SER A 292 -2.02 -7.21 -2.98
C SER A 292 -3.02 -8.34 -3.26
#